data_AF-A0A957JZ98-F1
#
_entry.id   AF-A0A957JZ98-F1
#
_cell.length_a   1.000
_cell.length_b   1.000
_cell.length_c   1.000
_cell.angle_alpha   90.00
_cell.angle_beta   90.00
_cell.angle_gamma   90.00
#
_symmetry.space_group_name_H-M   'P 1'
#
loop_
_entity.id
_entity.type
_entity.pdbx_description
1 polymer ?
#
loop_
_entity_poly.entity_id
_entity_poly.type
_entity_poly.pdbx_seq_one_letter_code
_entity_poly.pdbx_strand_id
1 'polypeptide(L)' 'MQFDVITLFPEMLAGYCEASILGRAGAAGLISIRLHQLRDYAVGKHRVTDEPPYGGGGGMVLKPEPLFAAVEAVQGDDA' A
#
# COMPACT_ATOMS: atom_id res chain seq x y z
N MET A 1 -9.91 -3.16 -15.21
CA MET A 1 -9.00 -3.95 -14.35
C MET A 1 -8.50 -3.06 -13.22
N GLN A 2 -8.47 -3.53 -11.97
CA GLN A 2 -8.07 -2.72 -10.80
C GLN A 2 -6.76 -3.23 -10.21
N PHE A 3 -5.90 -2.30 -9.82
CA PHE A 3 -4.63 -2.56 -9.15
C PHE A 3 -4.58 -1.75 -7.86
N ASP A 4 -4.42 -2.43 -6.73
CA ASP A 4 -4.25 -1.81 -5.42
C ASP A 4 -2.79 -1.97 -4.99
N VAL A 5 -2.12 -0.86 -4.69
CA VAL A 5 -0.71 -0.84 -4.29
C VAL A 5 -0.61 -0.32 -2.87
N ILE A 6 -0.28 -1.21 -1.94
CA ILE A 6 0.00 -0.86 -0.55
C ILE A 6 1.47 -0.49 -0.43
N THR A 7 1.76 0.73 0.02
CA THR A 7 3.13 1.27 0.11
C THR A 7 3.26 2.26 1.26
N LEU A 8 4.50 2.46 1.73
CA LEU A 8 4.82 3.54 2.66
C LEU A 8 5.00 4.90 1.97
N PHE A 9 5.05 4.93 0.63
CA PHE A 9 5.43 6.13 -0.14
C PHE A 9 4.57 6.30 -1.42
N PRO A 10 3.26 6.50 -1.30
CA PRO A 10 2.36 6.65 -2.45
C PRO A 10 2.74 7.85 -3.33
N GLU A 11 3.25 8.93 -2.74
CA GLU A 11 3.63 10.15 -3.47
C GLU A 11 4.75 9.90 -4.48
N MET A 12 5.63 8.94 -4.23
CA MET A 12 6.68 8.56 -5.18
C MET A 12 6.12 7.85 -6.42
N LEU A 13 4.97 7.18 -6.30
CA LEU A 13 4.37 6.38 -7.36
C LEU A 13 3.30 7.14 -8.14
N ALA A 14 2.61 8.09 -7.51
CA ALA A 14 1.48 8.82 -8.10
C ALA A 14 1.83 9.41 -9.47
N GLY A 15 2.97 10.11 -9.58
CA GLY A 15 3.41 10.69 -10.84
C GLY A 15 3.70 9.65 -11.93
N TYR A 16 4.21 8.47 -11.59
CA TYR A 16 4.43 7.39 -12.56
C TYR A 16 3.12 6.77 -13.03
N CYS A 17 2.15 6.59 -12.13
CA CYS A 17 0.84 6.02 -12.43
C CYS A 17 0.02 6.91 -13.38
N GLU A 18 0.21 8.23 -13.30
CA GLU A 18 -0.49 9.22 -14.12
C GLU A 18 0.26 9.59 -15.41
N ALA A 19 1.50 9.14 -15.59
CA ALA A 19 2.33 9.49 -16.73
C ALA A 19 2.16 8.54 -17.92
N SER A 20 2.35 9.09 -19.12
CA SER A 20 2.54 8.32 -20.37
C SER A 20 1.46 7.25 -20.58
N ILE A 21 1.85 6.00 -20.84
CA ILE A 21 0.95 4.90 -21.18
C ILE A 21 -0.01 4.54 -20.05
N LEU A 22 0.44 4.62 -18.79
CA LEU A 22 -0.39 4.34 -17.62
C LEU A 22 -1.45 5.42 -17.45
N GLY A 23 -1.06 6.69 -17.54
CA GLY A 23 -1.98 7.82 -17.50
C GLY A 23 -3.05 7.76 -18.59
N ARG A 24 -2.66 7.47 -19.84
CA ARG A 24 -3.63 7.30 -20.94
C ARG A 24 -4.57 6.13 -20.70
N ALA A 25 -4.07 5.01 -20.19
CA ALA A 25 -4.89 3.84 -19.90
C ALA A 25 -5.89 4.11 -18.77
N GLY A 26 -5.48 4.86 -17.73
CA GLY A 26 -6.36 5.33 -16.67
C GLY A 26 -7.42 6.30 -17.18
N ALA A 27 -7.03 7.30 -17.98
CA ALA A 27 -7.96 8.26 -18.60
C ALA A 27 -8.97 7.60 -19.55
N ALA A 28 -8.57 6.52 -20.22
CA ALA A 28 -9.45 5.70 -21.06
C ALA A 28 -10.31 4.69 -20.26
N GLY A 29 -10.18 4.64 -18.93
CA GLY A 29 -10.96 3.74 -18.07
C GLY A 29 -10.59 2.26 -18.19
N LEU A 30 -9.46 1.93 -18.82
CA LEU A 30 -9.02 0.54 -19.03
C LEU A 30 -8.46 -0.08 -17.75
N ILE A 31 -7.78 0.75 -16.96
CA ILE A 31 -7.20 0.39 -15.66
C ILE A 31 -7.55 1.41 -14.59
N SER A 32 -7.59 0.97 -13.34
CA SER A 32 -7.62 1.84 -12.16
C SER A 32 -6.48 1.43 -11.25
N ILE A 33 -5.61 2.38 -10.88
CA ILE A 33 -4.51 2.16 -9.94
C ILE A 33 -4.84 2.96 -8.68
N ARG A 34 -4.90 2.28 -7.54
CA ARG A 34 -5.16 2.88 -6.23
C ARG A 34 -3.93 2.71 -5.35
N LEU A 35 -3.42 3.82 -4.84
CA LEU A 35 -2.25 3.83 -3.96
C LEU A 35 -2.75 3.95 -2.51
N HIS A 36 -2.35 3.01 -1.66
CA HIS A 36 -2.76 2.92 -0.27
C HIS A 36 -1.55 3.14 0.64
N GLN A 37 -1.67 4.10 1.56
CA GLN A 37 -0.63 4.38 2.53
C GLN A 37 -0.72 3.39 3.70
N LEU A 38 0.29 2.51 3.84
CA LEU A 38 0.33 1.50 4.91
C LEU A 38 0.22 2.11 6.31
N ARG A 39 0.75 3.32 6.53
CA ARG A 39 0.68 4.01 7.84
C ARG A 39 -0.74 4.36 8.27
N ASP A 40 -1.70 4.47 7.35
CA ASP A 40 -3.09 4.75 7.71
C ASP A 40 -3.78 3.57 8.40
N TYR A 41 -3.23 2.37 8.22
CA TYR A 41 -3.71 1.12 8.83
C TYR A 41 -2.96 0.75 10.12
N ALA A 42 -1.94 1.53 10.50
CA ALA A 42 -1.18 1.31 11.71
C ALA A 42 -1.84 1.94 12.94
N VAL A 43 -1.83 1.21 14.06
CA VAL A 43 -2.42 1.65 15.32
C VAL A 43 -1.49 2.57 16.13
N GLY A 44 -2.10 3.37 17.00
CA GLY A 44 -1.38 4.23 17.94
C GLY A 44 -0.89 5.55 17.33
N LYS A 45 -0.48 6.47 18.22
CA LYS A 45 -0.09 7.85 17.87
C LYS A 45 1.01 7.94 16.80
N HIS A 46 1.94 7.00 16.82
CA HIS A 46 3.13 7.03 15.97
C HIS A 46 2.98 6.24 14.67
N ARG A 47 1.85 5.55 14.45
CA ARG A 47 1.56 4.77 13.23
C ARG A 47 2.77 3.89 12.82
N VAL A 48 3.22 3.05 13.76
CA VAL A 48 4.39 2.19 13.58
C VAL A 48 4.04 1.03 12.67
N THR A 49 4.84 0.81 11.63
CA THR A 49 4.57 -0.16 10.57
C THR A 49 5.56 -1.31 10.50
N ASP A 50 6.60 -1.28 11.34
CA ASP A 50 7.70 -2.25 11.35
C ASP A 50 8.17 -2.52 12.78
N GLU A 51 8.79 -3.68 12.98
CA GLU A 51 9.38 -4.08 14.26
C GLU A 51 10.64 -4.92 14.07
N PRO A 52 11.50 -5.03 15.10
CA PRO A 52 12.69 -5.86 15.00
C PRO A 52 12.33 -7.33 14.75
N PRO A 53 13.11 -8.07 13.94
CA PRO A 53 12.85 -9.48 13.68
C PRO A 53 12.99 -10.32 14.96
N TYR A 54 12.12 -11.31 15.11
CA TYR A 54 12.32 -12.37 16.10
C TYR A 54 13.66 -13.09 15.84
N GLY A 55 14.38 -13.43 16.91
CA GLY A 55 15.74 -13.98 16.81
C GLY A 55 16.84 -12.92 16.66
N GLY A 56 16.48 -11.64 16.54
CA GLY A 56 17.43 -10.53 16.40
C GLY A 56 18.05 -10.45 15.00
N GLY A 57 19.04 -9.57 14.84
CA GLY A 57 19.66 -9.25 13.55
C GLY A 57 19.55 -7.77 13.21
N GLY A 58 20.20 -7.37 12.11
CA GLY A 58 20.10 -6.00 11.59
C GLY A 58 18.83 -5.81 10.77
N GLY A 59 18.19 -4.65 10.92
CA GLY A 59 17.01 -4.26 10.15
C GLY A 59 15.69 -4.47 10.88
N MET A 60 14.61 -4.26 10.14
CA MET A 60 13.23 -4.28 10.63
C MET A 60 12.36 -5.09 9.67
N VAL A 61 11.27 -5.64 10.17
CA VAL A 61 10.26 -6.40 9.41
C VAL A 61 8.93 -5.65 9.49
N LEU A 62 8.21 -5.58 8.38
CA LEU A 62 6.87 -5.00 8.39
C LEU A 62 5.97 -5.75 9.39
N LYS A 63 5.26 -4.98 10.20
CA LYS A 63 4.31 -5.51 11.18
C LYS A 63 3.14 -6.17 10.46
N PRO A 64 2.70 -7.36 10.89
CA PRO A 64 1.57 -8.03 10.27
C PRO A 64 0.26 -7.23 10.44
N GLU A 65 0.04 -6.61 11.60
CA GLU A 65 -1.24 -5.95 11.91
C GLU A 65 -1.65 -4.86 10.92
N PRO A 66 -0.83 -3.83 10.60
CA PRO A 66 -1.20 -2.83 9.59
C PRO A 66 -1.26 -3.41 8.17
N LEU A 67 -0.45 -4.43 7.87
CA LEU A 67 -0.40 -5.01 6.53
C LEU A 67 -1.68 -5.79 6.23
N PHE A 68 -2.12 -6.65 7.15
CA PHE A 68 -3.38 -7.39 7.01
C PHE A 68 -4.58 -6.45 7.03
N ALA A 69 -4.61 -5.47 7.94
CA ALA A 69 -5.68 -4.47 7.94
C ALA A 69 -5.79 -3.71 6.61
N ALA A 70 -4.65 -3.38 5.97
CA ALA A 70 -4.63 -2.75 4.65
C ALA A 70 -5.16 -3.69 3.55
N VAL A 71 -4.74 -4.96 3.56
CA VAL A 71 -5.18 -5.96 2.57
C VAL A 71 -6.69 -6.24 2.70
N GLU A 72 -7.18 -6.45 3.91
CA GLU A 72 -8.59 -6.70 4.19
C GLU A 72 -9.46 -5.50 3.78
N ALA A 73 -9.00 -4.28 4.06
CA ALA A 73 -9.71 -3.07 3.66
C ALA A 73 -9.83 -2.90 2.13
N VAL A 74 -8.86 -3.41 1.35
CA VAL A 74 -8.90 -3.32 -0.12
C VAL A 74 -9.58 -4.51 -0.80
N GLN A 75 -9.57 -5.69 -0.17
CA GLN A 75 -10.20 -6.89 -0.73
C GLN A 75 -11.74 -6.86 -0.62
N GLY A 76 -12.30 -6.25 0.43
CA GLY A 76 -13.75 -6.23 0.66
C GLY A 76 -14.35 -7.60 1.00
N ASP A 77 -15.66 -7.66 1.29
CA ASP A 77 -16.36 -8.83 1.83
C ASP A 77 -16.55 -10.02 0.84
N ASP A 78 -16.06 -9.90 -0.39
CA ASP A 78 -16.25 -10.90 -1.47
C ASP A 78 -15.05 -11.87 -1.63
N ALA A 79 -14.11 -11.89 -0.67
CA ALA A 79 -12.91 -12.75 -0.68
C ALA A 79 -13.07 -14.06 0.11
#